data_AF-A0A225DRV6-F1
#
_entry.id   AF-A0A225DRV6-F1
#
_cell.length_a   1.000
_cell.length_b   1.000
_cell.length_c   1.000
_cell.angle_alpha   90.00
_cell.angle_beta   90.00
_cell.angle_gamma   90.00
#
_symmetry.space_group_name_H-M   'P 1'
#
loop_
_entity.id
_entity.type
_entity.pdbx_description
1 polymer ?
#
loop_
_entity_poly.entity_id
_entity_poly.type
_entity_poly.pdbx_seq_one_letter_code
_entity_poly.pdbx_strand_id
1 'polypeptide(L)'
;MIVCEPTLLVDVAVVVSLTTLAYDKAADDGKVHDLLHDAGIQPVIQIRACWKGGEREEVIGGRIPLHVVHDEAGTVYCYDTVSPVPVRRAMSSPGHESSRGTLKYRCPAKVEGFACPNDATCNRRMLYGRTVRVPQEDDLRRFPSIPRAPPQFERLDTGRTAVERVNAQLKIFWDLGDGNVVGSRRFHAHVGAVLVVHLAFATLLASAQRGEGSFGDRKLSPIGAKLQAMTADEAAVMSG
;
A
#
# COMPACT_ATOMS: atom_id res chain seq x y z
N MET A 1 40.29 3.28 -20.88
CA MET A 1 39.08 3.49 -21.70
C MET A 1 37.92 2.94 -20.91
N ILE A 2 37.21 3.84 -20.23
CA ILE A 2 36.16 3.54 -19.26
C ILE A 2 34.91 3.23 -20.07
N VAL A 3 34.44 1.98 -20.02
CA VAL A 3 33.08 1.64 -20.42
C VAL A 3 32.31 1.55 -19.10
N CYS A 4 31.59 2.63 -18.79
CA CYS A 4 30.73 2.75 -17.62
C CYS A 4 29.39 2.09 -17.96
N GLU A 5 29.14 0.88 -17.48
CA GLU A 5 27.82 0.25 -17.52
C GLU A 5 26.88 0.97 -16.53
N PRO A 6 25.68 1.41 -16.95
CA PRO A 6 24.76 2.14 -16.09
C PRO A 6 23.77 1.18 -15.42
N THR A 7 24.21 0.33 -14.49
CA THR A 7 23.26 -0.63 -13.87
C THR A 7 23.61 -1.09 -12.44
N LEU A 8 24.04 -0.20 -11.56
CA LEU A 8 24.21 -0.56 -10.14
C LEU A 8 23.56 0.49 -9.23
N LEU A 9 22.23 0.41 -9.16
CA LEU A 9 21.46 0.95 -8.05
C LEU A 9 21.10 -0.25 -7.16
N VAL A 10 22.06 -0.64 -6.30
CA VAL A 10 21.87 -1.75 -5.35
C VAL A 10 21.20 -1.20 -4.10
N ASP A 11 19.95 -0.80 -4.26
CA ASP A 11 19.09 -0.52 -3.12
C ASP A 11 18.57 -1.87 -2.60
N VAL A 12 18.98 -2.21 -1.39
CA VAL A 12 18.56 -3.44 -0.72
C VAL A 12 17.07 -3.30 -0.40
N ALA A 13 16.22 -3.90 -1.22
CA ALA A 13 14.80 -4.00 -0.96
C ALA A 13 14.59 -5.03 0.16
N VAL A 14 14.38 -4.57 1.40
CA VAL A 14 13.99 -5.48 2.49
C VAL A 14 12.52 -5.83 2.30
N VAL A 15 12.32 -7.10 1.99
CA VAL A 15 11.05 -7.77 1.71
C VAL A 15 10.12 -7.68 2.94
N VAL A 16 8.98 -6.98 2.80
CA VAL A 16 7.97 -6.88 3.88
C VAL A 16 7.13 -8.18 3.98
N SER A 17 7.08 -8.97 2.91
CA SER A 17 6.68 -10.39 2.87
C SER A 17 7.10 -11.00 1.52
N LEU A 18 7.28 -12.32 1.39
CA LEU A 18 7.59 -12.97 0.10
C LEU A 18 6.57 -12.62 -1.02
N THR A 19 5.41 -12.06 -0.65
CA THR A 19 4.32 -11.67 -1.54
C THR A 19 4.23 -10.17 -1.84
N THR A 20 4.89 -9.28 -1.07
CA THR A 20 4.74 -7.82 -1.20
C THR A 20 6.08 -7.10 -1.11
N LEU A 21 6.34 -6.16 -2.01
CA LEU A 21 7.54 -5.33 -1.99
C LEU A 21 7.21 -3.86 -1.77
N ALA A 22 7.64 -3.30 -0.63
CA ALA A 22 7.63 -1.86 -0.42
C ALA A 22 8.95 -1.24 -0.89
N TYR A 23 8.88 -0.18 -1.69
CA TYR A 23 10.07 0.41 -2.28
C TYR A 23 9.94 1.92 -2.49
N ASP A 24 11.07 2.59 -2.69
CA ASP A 24 11.10 4.04 -2.81
C ASP A 24 10.33 4.51 -4.05
N LYS A 25 9.73 5.71 -3.97
CA LYS A 25 9.07 6.37 -5.10
C LYS A 25 10.01 6.50 -6.31
N ALA A 26 11.31 6.56 -6.09
CA ALA A 26 12.29 6.58 -7.16
C ALA A 26 12.32 5.29 -8.00
N ALA A 27 11.77 4.18 -7.51
CA ALA A 27 11.73 2.94 -8.27
C ALA A 27 10.44 2.77 -9.09
N ASP A 28 9.61 3.80 -9.14
CA ASP A 28 8.42 3.80 -9.97
C ASP A 28 8.77 3.93 -11.46
N ASP A 29 9.06 2.79 -12.06
CA ASP A 29 9.39 2.58 -13.47
C ASP A 29 8.61 1.38 -14.01
N GLY A 30 8.20 1.44 -15.28
CA GLY A 30 7.41 0.36 -15.90
C GLY A 30 8.09 -1.01 -15.79
N LYS A 31 9.41 -1.08 -16.05
CA LYS A 31 10.16 -2.35 -16.01
C LYS A 31 10.20 -2.96 -14.61
N VAL A 32 10.19 -2.13 -13.58
CA VAL A 32 10.15 -2.59 -12.19
C VAL A 32 8.79 -3.23 -11.91
N HIS A 33 7.69 -2.59 -12.32
CA HIS A 33 6.35 -3.16 -12.14
C HIS A 33 6.15 -4.44 -12.96
N ASP A 34 6.66 -4.51 -14.19
CA ASP A 34 6.64 -5.71 -15.03
C ASP A 34 7.36 -6.88 -14.33
N LEU A 35 8.59 -6.65 -13.87
CA LEU A 35 9.39 -7.66 -13.17
C LEU A 35 8.68 -8.18 -11.91
N LEU A 36 8.06 -7.28 -11.15
CA LEU A 36 7.34 -7.65 -9.93
C LEU A 36 6.06 -8.42 -10.25
N HIS A 37 5.34 -8.02 -11.30
CA HIS A 37 4.16 -8.74 -11.78
C HIS A 37 4.51 -10.17 -12.20
N ASP A 38 5.56 -10.35 -13.00
CA ASP A 38 6.04 -11.67 -13.45
C ASP A 38 6.50 -12.56 -12.28
N ALA A 39 7.11 -11.95 -11.26
CA ALA A 39 7.52 -12.63 -10.04
C ALA A 39 6.35 -12.94 -9.08
N GLY A 40 5.12 -12.48 -9.38
CA GLY A 40 3.97 -12.60 -8.49
C GLY A 40 4.10 -11.77 -7.20
N ILE A 41 4.96 -10.76 -7.21
CA ILE A 41 5.23 -9.88 -6.07
C ILE A 41 4.37 -8.62 -6.21
N GLN A 42 3.61 -8.30 -5.17
CA GLN A 42 2.71 -7.16 -5.18
C GLN A 42 3.48 -5.86 -4.86
N PRO A 43 3.52 -4.87 -5.77
CA PRO A 43 4.29 -3.65 -5.55
C PRO A 43 3.57 -2.66 -4.63
N VAL A 44 4.29 -2.16 -3.63
CA VAL A 44 3.92 -1.05 -2.74
C VAL A 44 4.91 0.09 -2.97
N ILE A 45 4.79 0.72 -4.14
CA ILE A 45 5.72 1.76 -4.64
C ILE A 45 4.94 3.03 -4.98
N GLN A 46 5.17 4.15 -4.33
CA GLN A 46 4.42 5.37 -4.66
C GLN A 46 4.63 5.80 -6.12
N ILE A 47 3.56 6.27 -6.77
CA ILE A 47 3.62 6.69 -8.17
C ILE A 47 4.19 8.10 -8.32
N ARG A 48 5.08 8.27 -9.29
CA ARG A 48 5.63 9.54 -9.77
C ARG A 48 4.62 10.23 -10.70
N ALA A 49 4.52 11.54 -10.60
CA ALA A 49 3.75 12.32 -11.56
C ALA A 49 4.54 12.41 -12.88
N CYS A 50 4.00 11.81 -13.95
CA CYS A 50 4.57 11.74 -15.28
C CYS A 50 3.62 12.26 -16.38
N TRP A 51 2.34 12.50 -16.09
CA TRP A 51 1.40 13.10 -17.01
C TRP A 51 1.85 14.51 -17.41
N LYS A 52 1.78 14.78 -18.71
CA LYS A 52 2.18 16.04 -19.32
C LYS A 52 0.93 16.73 -19.85
N GLY A 53 0.82 18.04 -19.66
CA GLY A 53 -0.30 18.82 -20.21
C GLY A 53 -1.40 19.19 -19.21
N GLY A 54 -1.26 18.83 -17.93
CA GLY A 54 -2.17 19.28 -16.86
C GLY A 54 -3.54 18.60 -16.85
N GLU A 55 -3.73 17.59 -17.70
CA GLU A 55 -4.87 16.67 -17.62
C GLU A 55 -4.85 15.98 -16.27
N ARG A 56 -6.03 15.86 -15.65
CA ARG A 56 -6.18 15.32 -14.29
C ARG A 56 -6.73 13.91 -14.27
N GLU A 57 -7.39 13.49 -15.35
CA GLU A 57 -8.11 12.23 -15.43
C GLU A 57 -8.18 11.74 -16.89
N GLU A 58 -8.12 10.43 -17.07
CA GLU A 58 -8.25 9.75 -18.37
C GLU A 58 -9.35 8.69 -18.30
N VAL A 59 -10.00 8.43 -19.43
CA VAL A 59 -10.95 7.32 -19.55
C VAL A 59 -10.20 5.99 -19.56
N ILE A 60 -10.69 4.99 -18.82
CA ILE A 60 -10.03 3.67 -18.76
C ILE A 60 -10.12 2.94 -20.12
N GLY A 61 -11.22 3.13 -20.86
CA GLY A 61 -11.41 2.55 -22.18
C GLY A 61 -12.01 1.13 -22.19
N GLY A 62 -11.90 0.46 -23.34
CA GLY A 62 -12.45 -0.88 -23.55
C GLY A 62 -13.98 -0.94 -23.44
N ARG A 63 -14.49 -1.89 -22.63
CA ARG A 63 -15.94 -2.08 -22.38
C ARG A 63 -16.44 -1.29 -21.16
N ILE A 64 -15.58 -0.46 -20.57
CA ILE A 64 -15.89 0.33 -19.38
C ILE A 64 -16.59 1.62 -19.83
N PRO A 65 -17.63 2.10 -19.11
CA PRO A 65 -18.33 3.32 -19.48
C PRO A 65 -17.41 4.55 -19.47
N LEU A 66 -17.65 5.49 -20.39
CA LEU A 66 -16.87 6.73 -20.51
C LEU A 66 -16.97 7.66 -19.28
N HIS A 67 -18.01 7.52 -18.46
CA HIS A 67 -18.12 8.26 -17.19
C HIS A 67 -17.30 7.65 -16.05
N VAL A 68 -16.55 6.58 -16.32
CA VAL A 68 -15.60 5.97 -15.39
C VAL A 68 -14.21 6.29 -15.88
N VAL A 69 -13.47 7.01 -15.04
CA VAL A 69 -12.13 7.54 -15.35
C VAL A 69 -11.16 7.10 -14.27
N HIS A 70 -9.87 7.31 -14.50
CA HIS A 70 -8.86 7.20 -13.46
C HIS A 70 -8.02 8.46 -13.41
N ASP A 71 -7.50 8.77 -12.22
CA ASP A 71 -6.43 9.75 -12.10
C ASP A 71 -5.06 9.13 -12.40
N GLU A 72 -4.04 9.99 -12.37
CA GLU A 72 -2.66 9.59 -12.55
C GLU A 72 -2.20 8.53 -11.55
N ALA A 73 -2.75 8.53 -10.33
CA ALA A 73 -2.42 7.57 -9.29
C ALA A 73 -3.11 6.20 -9.49
N GLY A 74 -3.97 6.05 -10.50
CA GLY A 74 -4.75 4.85 -10.72
C GLY A 74 -5.98 4.73 -9.80
N THR A 75 -6.37 5.83 -9.14
CA THR A 75 -7.65 5.90 -8.44
C THR A 75 -8.76 6.00 -9.46
N VAL A 76 -9.69 5.06 -9.43
CA VAL A 76 -10.82 5.03 -10.35
C VAL A 76 -11.97 5.86 -9.78
N TYR A 77 -12.54 6.73 -10.60
CA TYR A 77 -13.70 7.55 -10.28
C TYR A 77 -14.86 7.25 -11.21
N CYS A 78 -16.07 7.50 -10.72
CA CYS A 78 -17.26 7.60 -11.55
C CYS A 78 -17.83 9.02 -11.48
N TYR A 79 -18.37 9.47 -12.61
CA TYR A 79 -19.13 10.70 -12.72
C TYR A 79 -20.63 10.45 -12.71
N ASP A 80 -21.35 11.31 -12.00
CA ASP A 80 -22.78 11.47 -12.22
C ASP A 80 -23.03 12.17 -13.55
N THR A 81 -23.89 11.59 -14.38
CA THR A 81 -24.25 12.08 -15.71
C THR A 81 -25.69 12.58 -15.78
N VAL A 82 -26.45 12.49 -14.69
CA VAL A 82 -27.86 12.93 -14.62
C VAL A 82 -27.97 14.31 -14.00
N SER A 83 -27.15 14.61 -12.99
CA SER A 83 -27.14 15.94 -12.38
C SER A 83 -26.69 17.03 -13.36
N PRO A 84 -27.23 18.25 -13.27
CA PRO A 84 -26.82 19.37 -14.11
C PRO A 84 -25.34 19.76 -13.89
N VAL A 85 -24.81 19.49 -12.70
CA VAL A 85 -23.37 19.56 -12.40
C VAL A 85 -22.87 18.14 -12.12
N PRO A 86 -21.99 17.58 -12.96
CA PRO A 86 -21.42 16.26 -12.73
C PRO A 86 -20.67 16.18 -11.41
N VAL A 87 -21.01 15.19 -10.59
CA VAL A 87 -20.32 14.94 -9.32
C VAL A 87 -19.37 13.77 -9.49
N ARG A 88 -18.09 14.00 -9.20
CA ARG A 88 -17.04 12.97 -9.19
C ARG A 88 -17.05 12.21 -7.87
N ARG A 89 -16.96 10.87 -7.92
CA ARG A 89 -16.81 10.02 -6.73
C ARG A 89 -15.81 8.90 -6.95
N ALA A 90 -14.95 8.65 -5.97
CA ALA A 90 -14.01 7.54 -6.01
C ALA A 90 -14.79 6.22 -5.96
N MET A 91 -14.44 5.26 -6.80
CA MET A 91 -15.03 3.94 -6.79
C MET A 91 -14.38 3.07 -5.72
N SER A 92 -15.17 2.25 -5.04
CA SER A 92 -14.67 1.37 -3.99
C SER A 92 -14.05 0.12 -4.61
N SER A 93 -12.78 -0.17 -4.32
CA SER A 93 -12.09 -1.39 -4.76
C SER A 93 -12.17 -2.49 -3.69
N PRO A 94 -13.00 -3.53 -3.86
CA PRO A 94 -12.94 -4.73 -3.02
C PRO A 94 -11.65 -5.56 -3.17
N GLY A 95 -10.84 -5.32 -4.20
CA GLY A 95 -9.54 -5.97 -4.37
C GLY A 95 -9.25 -6.50 -5.78
N HIS A 96 -8.17 -7.27 -5.86
CA HIS A 96 -7.62 -7.86 -7.09
C HIS A 96 -8.18 -9.27 -7.34
N GLU A 97 -8.63 -9.52 -8.58
CA GLU A 97 -9.09 -10.83 -9.06
C GLU A 97 -7.95 -11.50 -9.87
N SER A 98 -7.06 -12.25 -9.19
CA SER A 98 -5.84 -12.83 -9.80
C SER A 98 -6.09 -13.78 -10.96
N SER A 99 -7.17 -14.58 -10.91
CA SER A 99 -7.55 -15.48 -12.00
C SER A 99 -7.98 -14.76 -13.29
N ARG A 100 -8.22 -13.45 -13.20
CA ARG A 100 -8.64 -12.61 -14.33
C ARG A 100 -7.64 -11.51 -14.67
N GLY A 101 -6.60 -11.30 -13.85
CA GLY A 101 -5.66 -10.19 -14.02
C GLY A 101 -6.36 -8.82 -14.01
N THR A 102 -7.37 -8.66 -13.15
CA THR A 102 -8.17 -7.41 -13.10
C THR A 102 -8.34 -6.88 -11.68
N LEU A 103 -8.41 -5.56 -11.55
CA LEU A 103 -8.88 -4.88 -10.34
C LEU A 103 -10.39 -4.68 -10.41
N LYS A 104 -11.08 -5.12 -9.36
CA LYS A 104 -12.53 -4.98 -9.27
C LYS A 104 -12.89 -3.70 -8.54
N TYR A 105 -13.72 -2.88 -9.17
CA TYR A 105 -14.30 -1.66 -8.60
C TYR A 105 -15.81 -1.77 -8.55
N ARG A 106 -16.42 -1.26 -7.49
CA ARG A 106 -17.87 -1.24 -7.27
C ARG A 106 -18.38 0.18 -7.14
N CYS A 107 -19.65 0.37 -7.50
CA CYS A 107 -20.33 1.65 -7.35
C CYS A 107 -20.28 2.11 -5.88
N PRO A 108 -19.74 3.32 -5.61
CA PRO A 108 -19.61 3.82 -4.24
C PRO A 108 -20.97 4.00 -3.57
N ALA A 109 -22.01 4.37 -4.32
CA ALA A 109 -23.37 4.54 -3.78
C ALA A 109 -23.93 3.28 -3.10
N LYS A 110 -23.61 2.08 -3.62
CA LYS A 110 -24.05 0.80 -3.04
C LYS A 110 -23.13 0.29 -1.94
N VAL A 111 -21.84 0.64 -1.97
CA VAL A 111 -20.88 0.22 -0.94
C VAL A 111 -20.98 1.10 0.29
N GLU A 112 -21.08 2.41 0.10
CA GLU A 112 -21.13 3.42 1.16
C GLU A 112 -22.58 3.77 1.57
N GLY A 113 -23.58 3.40 0.77
CA GLY A 113 -25.00 3.49 1.14
C GLY A 113 -25.63 4.87 1.00
N PHE A 114 -25.22 5.67 0.01
CA PHE A 114 -25.82 7.00 -0.26
C PHE A 114 -26.70 7.01 -1.51
N ALA A 115 -27.61 7.99 -1.59
CA ALA A 115 -28.47 8.18 -2.75
C ALA A 115 -27.69 8.81 -3.93
N CYS A 116 -27.69 8.15 -5.08
CA CYS A 116 -27.05 8.63 -6.30
C CYS A 116 -28.09 8.86 -7.40
N PRO A 117 -28.12 10.02 -8.08
CA PRO A 117 -29.03 10.26 -9.21
C PRO A 117 -28.88 9.23 -10.34
N ASN A 118 -27.66 8.73 -10.54
CA ASN A 118 -27.34 7.70 -11.52
C ASN A 118 -27.70 6.25 -11.08
N ASP A 119 -28.28 6.03 -9.89
CA ASP A 119 -28.51 4.68 -9.33
C ASP A 119 -29.40 3.82 -10.24
N ALA A 120 -30.51 4.37 -10.72
CA ALA A 120 -31.45 3.64 -11.58
C ALA A 120 -30.79 3.15 -12.89
N THR A 121 -29.92 3.97 -13.48
CA THR A 121 -29.23 3.67 -14.74
C THR A 121 -28.03 2.75 -14.53
N CYS A 122 -27.18 3.06 -13.55
CA CYS A 122 -25.93 2.35 -13.30
C CYS A 122 -26.14 1.02 -12.58
N ASN A 123 -26.97 1.00 -11.54
CA ASN A 123 -27.15 -0.16 -10.69
C ASN A 123 -28.39 -0.98 -11.07
N ARG A 124 -29.41 -0.38 -11.69
CA ARG A 124 -30.66 -1.06 -12.10
C ARG A 124 -31.22 -1.91 -10.95
N ARG A 125 -31.18 -3.24 -11.06
CA ARG A 125 -31.62 -4.22 -10.03
C ARG A 125 -30.46 -4.90 -9.30
N MET A 126 -29.22 -4.47 -9.51
CA MET A 126 -28.03 -5.04 -8.88
C MET A 126 -27.92 -4.54 -7.43
N LEU A 127 -28.24 -5.42 -6.47
CA LEU A 127 -28.11 -5.14 -5.04
C LEU A 127 -26.66 -4.81 -4.65
N TYR A 128 -25.71 -5.47 -5.29
CA TYR A 128 -24.28 -5.27 -5.07
C TYR A 128 -23.70 -4.06 -5.85
N GLY A 129 -24.51 -3.39 -6.66
CA GLY A 129 -24.08 -2.26 -7.49
C GLY A 129 -23.25 -2.65 -8.70
N ARG A 130 -23.11 -1.71 -9.62
CA ARG A 130 -22.31 -1.84 -10.84
C ARG A 130 -20.89 -2.22 -10.47
N THR A 131 -20.38 -3.24 -11.15
CA THR A 131 -18.99 -3.68 -11.02
C THR A 131 -18.26 -3.34 -12.31
N VAL A 132 -17.14 -2.63 -12.18
CA VAL A 132 -16.18 -2.36 -13.24
C VAL A 132 -14.95 -3.22 -12.96
N ARG A 133 -14.40 -3.84 -13.99
CA ARG A 133 -13.15 -4.59 -13.91
C ARG A 133 -12.15 -3.90 -14.80
N VAL A 134 -11.07 -3.43 -14.20
CA VAL A 134 -9.96 -2.76 -14.90
C VAL A 134 -8.86 -3.80 -15.11
N PRO A 135 -8.52 -4.14 -16.36
CA PRO A 135 -7.36 -4.98 -16.66
C PRO A 135 -6.09 -4.38 -16.10
N GLN A 136 -5.22 -5.20 -15.51
CA GLN A 136 -3.93 -4.74 -15.03
C GLN A 136 -2.94 -4.53 -16.18
N GLU A 137 -3.11 -5.29 -17.27
CA GLU A 137 -2.29 -5.20 -18.48
C GLU A 137 -2.37 -3.85 -19.19
N ASP A 138 -3.44 -3.08 -18.95
CA ASP A 138 -3.58 -1.72 -19.48
C ASP A 138 -2.44 -0.83 -18.96
N ASP A 139 -2.15 -0.94 -17.65
CA ASP A 139 -1.03 -0.27 -17.02
C ASP A 139 -0.72 -0.86 -15.64
N LEU A 140 0.32 -1.69 -15.54
CA LEU A 140 0.73 -2.34 -14.29
C LEU A 140 1.17 -1.37 -13.20
N ARG A 141 1.64 -0.19 -13.60
CA ARG A 141 2.12 0.85 -12.68
C ARG A 141 0.95 1.57 -11.99
N ARG A 142 -0.12 1.88 -12.75
CA ARG A 142 -1.35 2.51 -12.21
C ARG A 142 -2.31 1.49 -11.61
N PHE A 143 -2.41 0.29 -12.17
CA PHE A 143 -3.32 -0.78 -11.74
C PHE A 143 -2.58 -2.03 -11.23
N PRO A 144 -1.70 -1.91 -10.21
CA PRO A 144 -1.03 -3.05 -9.63
C PRO A 144 -2.00 -3.90 -8.80
N SER A 145 -1.55 -5.09 -8.40
CA SER A 145 -2.35 -6.06 -7.64
C SER A 145 -2.86 -5.54 -6.28
N ILE A 146 -2.18 -4.55 -5.71
CA ILE A 146 -2.68 -3.80 -4.55
C ILE A 146 -3.12 -2.42 -5.07
N PRO A 147 -4.42 -2.12 -5.12
CA PRO A 147 -4.89 -0.81 -5.53
C PRO A 147 -4.24 0.31 -4.69
N ARG A 148 -4.01 1.49 -5.29
CA ARG A 148 -3.31 2.62 -4.66
C ARG A 148 -4.16 3.45 -3.70
N ALA A 149 -5.43 3.62 -4.03
CA ALA A 149 -6.38 4.46 -3.30
C ALA A 149 -6.81 3.97 -1.89
N PRO A 150 -6.93 2.65 -1.60
CA PRO A 150 -7.46 2.21 -0.31
C PRO A 150 -6.45 2.39 0.84
N PRO A 151 -6.93 2.53 2.09
CA PRO A 151 -6.09 2.57 3.31
C PRO A 151 -5.12 1.39 3.45
N GLN A 152 -5.40 0.27 2.78
CA GLN A 152 -4.50 -0.87 2.72
C GLN A 152 -3.13 -0.50 2.14
N PHE A 153 -3.09 0.34 1.10
CA PHE A 153 -1.84 0.75 0.47
C PHE A 153 -0.98 1.57 1.45
N GLU A 154 -1.56 2.59 2.06
CA GLU A 154 -0.88 3.46 3.04
C GLU A 154 -0.37 2.68 4.24
N ARG A 155 -1.15 1.71 4.73
CA ARG A 155 -0.73 0.85 5.83
C ARG A 155 0.51 0.03 5.47
N LEU A 156 0.59 -0.49 4.24
CA LEU A 156 1.75 -1.24 3.77
C LEU A 156 2.94 -0.32 3.49
N ASP A 157 2.71 0.86 2.91
CA ASP A 157 3.73 1.85 2.62
C ASP A 157 4.36 2.43 3.90
N THR A 158 3.59 2.53 5.00
CA THR A 158 4.12 2.90 6.33
C THR A 158 5.25 1.96 6.78
N GLY A 159 5.19 0.68 6.41
CA GLY A 159 6.21 -0.32 6.68
C GLY A 159 7.56 -0.04 5.98
N ARG A 160 7.59 0.80 4.94
CA ARG A 160 8.81 1.19 4.21
C ARG A 160 9.88 1.80 5.12
N THR A 161 9.47 2.56 6.14
CA THR A 161 10.40 3.16 7.10
C THR A 161 11.24 2.12 7.84
N ALA A 162 10.73 0.91 8.05
CA ALA A 162 11.50 -0.18 8.63
C ALA A 162 12.60 -0.67 7.67
N VAL A 163 12.29 -0.74 6.37
CA VAL A 163 13.24 -1.10 5.31
C VAL A 163 14.36 -0.07 5.20
N GLU A 164 14.00 1.21 5.19
CA GLU A 164 14.97 2.32 5.14
C GLU A 164 15.94 2.28 6.33
N ARG A 165 15.47 1.91 7.52
CA ARG A 165 16.32 1.75 8.71
C ARG A 165 17.32 0.62 8.54
N VAL A 166 16.91 -0.54 8.01
CA VAL A 166 17.83 -1.65 7.74
C VAL A 166 18.87 -1.23 6.71
N ASN A 167 18.46 -0.53 5.64
CA ASN A 167 19.39 -0.02 4.63
C ASN A 167 20.39 0.98 5.20
N ALA A 168 19.95 1.87 6.08
CA ALA A 168 20.84 2.77 6.81
C ALA A 168 21.81 2.00 7.71
N GLN A 169 21.34 0.95 8.40
CA GLN A 169 22.21 0.10 9.23
C GLN A 169 23.28 -0.62 8.39
N LEU A 170 22.89 -1.17 7.25
CA LEU A 170 23.81 -1.80 6.30
C LEU A 170 24.90 -0.81 5.85
N LYS A 171 24.51 0.43 5.51
CA LYS A 171 25.46 1.46 5.07
C LYS A 171 26.37 1.96 6.20
N ILE A 172 25.81 2.26 7.38
CA ILE A 172 26.53 2.94 8.47
C ILE A 172 27.30 1.98 9.36
N PHE A 173 26.72 0.84 9.74
CA PHE A 173 27.36 -0.08 10.70
C PHE A 173 28.17 -1.18 10.02
N TRP A 174 27.77 -1.60 8.83
CA TRP A 174 28.40 -2.70 8.09
C TRP A 174 29.26 -2.23 6.93
N ASP A 175 29.43 -0.92 6.80
CA ASP A 175 30.40 -0.30 5.90
C ASP A 175 30.24 -0.74 4.43
N LEU A 176 29.01 -1.10 4.05
CA LEU A 176 28.69 -1.60 2.71
C LEU A 176 28.86 -0.52 1.63
N GLY A 177 29.02 0.76 2.02
CA GLY A 177 29.24 1.90 1.12
C GLY A 177 30.70 2.23 0.83
N ASP A 178 31.65 1.79 1.67
CA ASP A 178 33.02 2.33 1.67
C ASP A 178 33.96 1.64 0.66
N GLY A 179 33.42 0.73 -0.17
CA GLY A 179 34.17 0.08 -1.25
C GLY A 179 35.20 -0.97 -0.79
N ASN A 180 35.23 -1.28 0.51
CA ASN A 180 36.12 -2.29 1.09
C ASN A 180 35.88 -3.71 0.52
N VAL A 181 34.66 -3.99 0.07
CA VAL A 181 34.32 -5.28 -0.58
C VAL A 181 34.27 -5.11 -2.09
N VAL A 182 35.32 -5.57 -2.76
CA VAL A 182 35.44 -5.51 -4.23
C VAL A 182 34.92 -6.80 -4.89
N GLY A 183 34.07 -6.62 -5.90
CA GLY A 183 33.51 -7.69 -6.74
C GLY A 183 32.12 -8.12 -6.29
N SER A 184 31.19 -8.23 -7.25
CA SER A 184 29.76 -8.48 -7.03
C SER A 184 29.49 -9.69 -6.15
N ARG A 185 30.19 -10.82 -6.39
CA ARG A 185 30.01 -12.05 -5.59
C ARG A 185 30.34 -11.85 -4.12
N ARG A 186 31.45 -11.18 -3.80
CA ARG A 186 31.86 -10.93 -2.41
C ARG A 186 30.92 -9.94 -1.75
N PHE A 187 30.48 -8.93 -2.49
CA PHE A 187 29.50 -7.96 -2.01
C PHE A 187 28.18 -8.65 -1.63
N HIS A 188 27.62 -9.48 -2.53
CA HIS A 188 26.39 -10.22 -2.24
C HIS A 188 26.54 -11.21 -1.07
N ALA A 189 27.68 -11.89 -0.98
CA ALA A 189 27.96 -12.79 0.16
C ALA A 189 28.03 -12.01 1.48
N HIS A 190 28.64 -10.83 1.48
CA HIS A 190 28.73 -9.97 2.65
C HIS A 190 27.36 -9.44 3.08
N VAL A 191 26.58 -8.86 2.15
CA VAL A 191 25.20 -8.43 2.40
C VAL A 191 24.36 -9.58 2.94
N GLY A 192 24.45 -10.76 2.32
CA GLY A 192 23.73 -11.96 2.74
C GLY A 192 24.08 -12.38 4.17
N ALA A 193 25.37 -12.41 4.53
CA ALA A 193 25.81 -12.74 5.88
C ALA A 193 25.28 -11.73 6.91
N VAL A 194 25.35 -10.44 6.60
CA VAL A 194 24.84 -9.38 7.48
C VAL A 194 23.32 -9.50 7.68
N LEU A 195 22.55 -9.75 6.62
CA LEU A 195 21.11 -9.95 6.72
C LEU A 195 20.73 -11.16 7.59
N VAL A 196 21.48 -12.27 7.49
CA VAL A 196 21.27 -13.46 8.35
C VAL A 196 21.52 -13.10 9.82
N VAL A 197 22.56 -12.32 10.12
CA VAL A 197 22.85 -11.87 11.49
C VAL A 197 21.73 -10.99 12.03
N HIS A 198 21.25 -10.01 11.26
CA HIS A 198 20.11 -9.17 11.68
C HIS A 198 18.85 -10.00 11.92
N LEU A 199 18.57 -10.97 11.05
CA LEU A 199 17.43 -11.86 11.21
C LEU A 199 17.55 -12.72 12.49
N ALA A 200 18.74 -13.23 12.79
CA ALA A 200 19.01 -13.98 14.03
C ALA A 200 18.74 -13.11 15.27
N PHE A 201 19.22 -11.88 15.30
CA PHE A 201 18.94 -10.97 16.41
C PHE A 201 17.46 -10.56 16.49
N ALA A 202 16.82 -10.28 15.35
CA ALA A 202 15.40 -9.94 15.31
C ALA A 202 14.52 -11.07 15.84
N THR A 203 14.81 -12.32 15.43
CA THR A 203 14.09 -13.50 15.92
C THR A 203 14.33 -13.74 17.42
N LEU A 204 15.56 -13.58 17.89
CA LEU A 204 15.89 -13.70 19.31
C LEU A 204 15.17 -12.63 20.15
N LEU A 205 15.24 -11.35 19.75
CA LEU A 205 14.58 -10.24 20.44
C LEU A 205 13.05 -10.41 20.43
N ALA A 206 12.46 -10.78 19.30
CA ALA A 206 11.03 -11.05 19.19
C ALA A 206 10.60 -12.28 20.03
N SER A 207 11.50 -13.24 20.27
CA SER A 207 11.25 -14.34 21.20
C SER A 207 11.37 -13.92 22.67
N ALA A 208 12.33 -13.04 23.00
CA ALA A 208 12.58 -12.55 24.34
C ALA A 208 11.51 -11.54 24.81
N GLN A 209 11.00 -10.71 23.91
CA GLN A 209 9.91 -9.74 24.18
C GLN A 209 8.58 -10.40 24.56
N ARG A 210 8.41 -11.72 24.36
CA ARG A 210 7.19 -12.43 24.80
C ARG A 210 7.09 -12.57 26.33
N GLY A 211 8.14 -12.21 27.08
CA GLY A 211 8.13 -12.24 28.55
C GLY A 211 7.37 -11.09 29.21
N GLU A 212 7.27 -9.93 28.54
CA GLU A 212 6.46 -8.81 29.02
C GLU A 212 5.18 -8.77 28.20
N GLY A 213 4.18 -9.51 28.69
CA GLY A 213 2.90 -9.65 28.03
C GLY A 213 2.32 -8.30 27.60
N SER A 214 1.93 -8.22 26.32
CA SER A 214 0.96 -7.23 25.87
C SER A 214 -0.20 -7.21 26.86
N PHE A 215 -0.71 -6.03 27.20
CA PHE A 215 -1.92 -5.84 27.99
C PHE A 215 -3.17 -6.48 27.35
N GLY A 216 -3.04 -7.16 26.20
CA GLY A 216 -4.11 -7.78 25.42
C GLY A 216 -5.06 -8.70 26.20
N ASP A 217 -4.60 -9.35 27.27
CA ASP A 217 -5.46 -10.18 28.14
C ASP A 217 -5.82 -9.53 29.49
N ARG A 218 -5.23 -8.37 29.83
CA ARG A 218 -5.63 -7.64 31.04
C ARG A 218 -6.93 -6.92 30.74
N LYS A 219 -8.06 -7.48 31.19
CA LYS A 219 -9.35 -6.76 31.22
C LYS A 219 -9.13 -5.43 31.95
N LEU A 220 -9.19 -4.31 31.23
CA LEU A 220 -9.08 -2.96 31.80
C LEU A 220 -10.37 -2.52 32.51
N SER A 221 -11.46 -3.29 32.37
CA SER A 221 -12.75 -3.00 32.99
C SER A 221 -12.72 -2.87 34.52
N PRO A 222 -11.94 -3.65 35.29
CA PRO A 222 -11.86 -3.48 36.75
C PRO A 222 -11.11 -2.19 37.13
N ILE A 223 -10.13 -1.78 36.32
CA ILE A 223 -9.39 -0.53 36.52
C ILE A 223 -10.31 0.66 36.21
N GLY A 224 -11.07 0.59 35.11
CA GLY A 224 -12.07 1.60 34.74
C GLY A 224 -13.17 1.76 35.79
N ALA A 225 -13.71 0.66 36.31
CA ALA A 225 -14.72 0.69 37.37
C ALA A 225 -14.19 1.34 38.66
N LYS A 226 -12.93 1.06 39.02
CA LYS A 226 -12.31 1.63 40.21
C LYS A 226 -12.05 3.13 40.07
N LEU A 227 -11.60 3.58 38.89
CA LEU A 227 -11.45 5.01 38.61
C LEU A 227 -12.79 5.75 38.66
N GLN A 228 -13.85 5.16 38.10
CA GLN A 228 -15.20 5.74 38.16
C GLN A 228 -15.71 5.87 39.60
N ALA A 229 -15.48 4.85 40.44
CA ALA A 229 -15.83 4.92 41.85
C ALA A 229 -15.06 6.03 42.58
N MET A 230 -13.75 6.16 42.33
CA MET A 230 -12.94 7.22 42.95
C MET A 230 -13.37 8.62 42.49
N THR A 231 -13.71 8.80 41.21
CA THR A 231 -14.24 10.09 40.73
C THR A 231 -15.63 10.39 41.27
N ALA A 232 -16.45 9.38 41.54
CA ALA A 232 -17.78 9.55 42.15
C ALA A 232 -17.66 9.93 43.63
N ASP A 233 -16.71 9.33 44.35
CA ASP A 233 -16.40 9.67 45.74
C ASP A 233 -15.83 11.10 45.84
N GLU A 234 -14.92 11.50 44.95
CA GLU A 234 -14.41 12.88 44.87
C GLU A 234 -15.52 13.88 44.54
N ALA A 235 -16.40 13.56 43.59
CA ALA A 235 -17.53 14.43 43.25
C ALA A 235 -18.53 14.58 44.40
N ALA A 236 -18.75 13.50 45.18
CA ALA A 236 -19.60 13.54 46.37
C ALA A 236 -19.01 14.45 47.46
N VAL A 237 -17.69 14.34 47.71
CA VAL A 237 -16.97 15.19 48.68
C VAL A 237 -16.97 16.67 48.28
N MET A 238 -16.97 16.99 46.97
CA MET A 238 -16.99 18.37 46.48
C MET A 238 -18.39 19.00 46.43
N SER A 239 -19.45 18.22 46.70
CA SER A 239 -20.86 18.65 46.59
C SER A 239 -21.60 18.73 47.93
N GLY A 240 -20.95 18.38 49.04
CA GLY A 240 -21.43 18.56 50.42
C GLY A 240 -20.64 19.64 51.15
#